data_AF-A0A7I4Z4P5-F1
#
_entry.id   AF-A0A7I4Z4P5-F1
#
_cell.length_a   1.000
_cell.length_b   1.000
_cell.length_c   1.000
_cell.angle_alpha   90.00
_cell.angle_beta   90.00
_cell.angle_gamma   90.00
#
_symmetry.space_group_name_H-M   'P 1'
#
loop_
_entity.id
_entity.type
_entity.pdbx_description
1 polymer ?
#
loop_
_entity_poly.entity_id
_entity_poly.type
_entity_poly.pdbx_seq_one_letter_code
_entity_poly.pdbx_strand_id
1 'polypeptide(L)'
;MLDEHETEIVTFGLSKVYIMTLIKECLNCNISKWSGQYFSQNRGLAMGQRLAPVFAICFMSRVERPVIARLHIMYCRYIDDCCVVTSTQQEMDGLFDILNRQSQYIKFTRDVPHKGWLLYLNTQINISSGRYNVKWHQKNSSKNGTKNILLHAKSAHPEAVKRAVVRNMYRTVTGVCTGEVEREESRKLAVEIASLNGYGTQRWRSGSKAYSLRNPENMAHLYQTK
;
A
#
# COMPACT_ATOMS: atom_id res chain seq x y z
N MET A 1 18.82 -5.50 16.26
CA MET A 1 18.82 -4.41 15.26
C MET A 1 20.08 -3.56 15.37
N LEU A 2 20.24 -2.66 16.36
CA LEU A 2 21.48 -1.86 16.44
C LEU A 2 22.73 -2.71 16.70
N ASP A 3 22.62 -3.73 17.57
CA ASP A 3 23.71 -4.69 17.78
C ASP A 3 23.89 -5.66 16.60
N GLU A 4 22.76 -6.13 16.05
CA GLU A 4 22.77 -7.12 14.96
C GLU A 4 23.32 -6.55 13.63
N HIS A 5 23.21 -5.23 13.41
CA HIS A 5 23.59 -4.56 12.15
C HIS A 5 24.58 -3.40 12.37
N GLU A 6 25.40 -3.47 13.41
CA GLU A 6 26.33 -2.38 13.76
C GLU A 6 27.25 -1.97 12.58
N THR A 7 27.69 -2.95 11.79
CA THR A 7 28.58 -2.74 10.64
C THR A 7 27.89 -2.15 9.40
N GLU A 8 26.56 -2.25 9.33
CA GLU A 8 25.76 -1.77 8.20
C GLU A 8 25.20 -0.36 8.43
N ILE A 9 25.14 0.08 9.69
CA ILE A 9 24.53 1.34 10.08
C ILE A 9 25.56 2.46 10.07
N VAL A 10 25.36 3.43 9.18
CA VAL A 10 26.14 4.67 9.16
C VAL A 10 25.71 5.54 10.35
N THR A 11 26.56 5.61 11.38
CA THR A 11 26.28 6.37 12.61
C THR A 11 26.70 7.84 12.54
N PHE A 12 27.37 8.26 11.46
CA PHE A 12 27.93 9.62 11.29
C PHE A 12 28.80 10.08 12.49
N GLY A 13 29.52 9.14 13.12
CA GLY A 13 30.38 9.42 14.27
C GLY A 13 29.69 9.46 15.62
N LEU A 14 28.37 9.23 15.69
CA LEU A 14 27.65 9.10 16.95
C LEU A 14 27.86 7.72 17.56
N SER A 15 28.14 7.68 18.87
CA SER A 15 28.14 6.41 19.60
C SER A 15 26.72 5.86 19.72
N LYS A 16 26.59 4.54 19.86
CA LYS A 16 25.30 3.87 20.11
C LYS A 16 24.56 4.47 21.30
N VAL A 17 25.28 4.84 22.36
CA VAL A 17 24.69 5.48 23.56
C VAL A 17 24.02 6.79 23.19
N TYR A 18 24.69 7.66 22.41
CA TYR A 18 24.11 8.92 21.97
C TYR A 18 22.90 8.72 21.06
N ILE A 19 22.98 7.77 20.12
CA ILE A 19 21.85 7.43 19.24
C ILE A 19 20.63 7.00 20.08
N MET A 20 20.84 6.12 21.05
CA MET A 20 19.77 5.65 21.94
C MET A 20 19.18 6.78 22.78
N THR A 21 19.99 7.72 23.26
CA THR A 21 19.51 8.90 23.98
C THR A 21 18.65 9.79 23.09
N LEU A 22 19.11 10.13 21.88
CA LEU A 22 18.35 10.95 20.94
C LEU A 22 17.02 10.29 20.54
N ILE A 23 17.03 8.97 20.35
CA ILE A 23 15.81 8.20 20.07
C ILE A 23 14.83 8.32 21.25
N LYS A 24 15.29 8.14 22.49
CA LYS A 24 14.45 8.25 23.68
C LYS A 24 13.81 9.63 23.78
N GLU A 25 14.58 10.70 23.58
CA GLU A 25 14.05 12.07 23.59
C GLU A 25 12.99 12.25 22.50
N CYS A 26 13.26 11.80 21.27
CA CYS A 26 12.28 11.85 20.18
C CYS A 26 10.98 11.12 20.54
N LEU A 27 11.07 9.97 21.21
CA LEU A 27 9.91 9.14 21.61
C LEU A 27 9.14 9.71 22.80
N ASN A 28 9.82 10.43 23.70
CA ASN A 28 9.18 11.12 24.84
C ASN A 28 8.39 12.36 24.39
N CYS A 29 8.67 12.93 23.22
CA CYS A 29 7.89 14.00 22.62
C CYS A 29 6.59 13.48 21.97
N ASN A 30 5.65 13.01 22.78
CA ASN A 30 4.41 12.35 22.35
C ASN A 30 3.13 13.15 22.68
N ILE A 31 3.23 14.48 22.79
CA ILE A 31 2.13 15.37 23.15
C ILE A 31 1.43 15.89 21.89
N SER A 32 0.10 15.81 21.87
CA SER A 32 -0.75 16.39 20.83
C SER A 32 -1.77 17.35 21.45
N LYS A 33 -2.15 18.39 20.69
CA LYS A 33 -3.19 19.34 21.11
C LYS A 33 -4.43 19.13 20.26
N TRP A 34 -5.57 18.90 20.91
CA TRP A 34 -6.86 18.76 20.25
C TRP A 34 -7.93 19.53 21.02
N SER A 35 -8.73 20.34 20.31
CA SER A 35 -9.77 21.20 20.91
C SER A 35 -9.29 22.05 22.09
N GLY A 36 -8.05 22.57 22.03
CA GLY A 36 -7.46 23.38 23.11
C GLY A 36 -6.84 22.57 24.25
N GLN A 37 -7.08 21.27 24.33
CA GLN A 37 -6.58 20.38 25.39
C GLN A 37 -5.33 19.62 24.94
N TYR A 38 -4.43 19.32 25.89
CA TYR A 38 -3.22 18.57 25.65
C TYR A 38 -3.40 17.10 26.01
N PHE A 39 -2.95 16.21 25.13
CA PHE A 39 -3.02 14.76 25.29
C PHE A 39 -1.64 14.16 25.10
N SER A 40 -1.25 13.25 25.99
CA SER A 40 -0.01 12.45 25.86
C SER A 40 -0.35 11.03 25.43
N GLN A 41 0.38 10.50 24.46
CA GLN A 41 0.22 9.12 24.03
C GLN A 41 0.98 8.16 24.94
N ASN A 42 0.28 7.57 25.90
CA ASN A 42 0.89 6.65 26.87
C ASN A 42 1.44 5.36 26.25
N ARG A 43 0.98 4.98 25.05
CA ARG A 43 1.33 3.72 24.40
C ARG A 43 1.30 3.82 22.88
N GLY A 44 2.28 3.18 22.26
CA GLY A 44 2.43 3.15 20.80
C GLY A 44 3.24 4.34 20.30
N LEU A 45 3.26 4.51 18.99
CA LEU A 45 4.00 5.57 18.32
C LEU A 45 3.01 6.61 17.81
N ALA A 46 3.38 7.89 17.91
CA ALA A 46 2.53 8.98 17.44
C ALA A 46 2.47 9.02 15.91
N MET A 47 1.26 9.06 15.36
CA MET A 47 1.08 9.28 13.93
C MET A 47 1.66 10.64 13.54
N GLY A 48 2.45 10.68 12.47
CA GLY A 48 3.17 11.87 12.02
C GLY A 48 4.58 12.02 12.61
N GLN A 49 4.97 11.22 13.59
CA GLN A 49 6.35 11.18 14.06
C GLN A 49 7.25 10.53 12.99
N ARG A 50 8.36 11.19 12.63
CA ARG A 50 9.26 10.74 11.56
C ARG A 50 9.90 9.37 11.81
N LEU A 51 10.14 9.03 13.08
CA LEU A 51 10.72 7.75 13.47
C LEU A 51 9.69 6.62 13.61
N ALA A 52 8.39 6.95 13.67
CA ALA A 52 7.35 5.96 13.92
C ALA A 52 7.31 4.84 12.86
N PRO A 53 7.40 5.12 11.54
CA PRO A 53 7.41 4.05 10.53
C PRO A 53 8.60 3.10 10.69
N VAL A 54 9.79 3.63 11.01
CA VAL A 54 11.01 2.82 11.20
C VAL A 54 10.84 1.91 12.41
N PHE A 55 10.36 2.44 13.54
CA PHE A 55 10.12 1.62 14.73
C PHE A 55 9.00 0.60 14.53
N ALA A 56 7.95 0.94 13.78
CA ALA A 56 6.91 -0.01 13.41
C ALA A 56 7.51 -1.18 12.62
N ILE A 57 8.38 -0.91 11.63
CA ILE A 57 9.08 -1.95 10.87
C ILE A 57 9.98 -2.78 11.77
N CYS A 58 10.79 -2.18 12.64
CA CYS A 58 11.66 -2.93 13.56
C CYS A 58 10.87 -3.80 14.54
N PHE A 59 9.76 -3.29 15.07
CA PHE A 59 8.88 -4.04 15.96
C PHE A 59 8.24 -5.22 15.22
N MET A 60 7.71 -4.97 14.03
CA MET A 60 7.10 -6.00 13.20
C MET A 60 8.11 -7.06 12.76
N SER A 61 9.37 -6.68 12.47
CA SER A 61 10.46 -7.62 12.16
C SER A 61 10.67 -8.66 13.27
N ARG A 62 10.57 -8.25 14.54
CA ARG A 62 10.63 -9.18 15.67
C ARG A 62 9.39 -10.08 15.75
N VAL A 63 8.22 -9.53 15.51
CA VAL A 63 6.93 -10.26 15.55
C VAL A 63 6.83 -11.27 14.41
N GLU A 64 7.31 -10.95 13.21
CA GLU A 64 7.22 -11.82 12.04
C GLU A 64 8.34 -12.87 11.96
N ARG A 65 9.44 -12.69 12.71
CA ARG A 65 10.61 -13.60 12.70
C ARG A 65 10.24 -15.10 12.82
N PRO A 66 9.33 -15.55 13.73
CA PRO A 66 8.96 -16.96 13.84
C PRO A 66 8.08 -17.50 12.70
N VAL A 67 7.43 -16.61 11.96
CA VAL A 67 6.62 -16.94 10.77
C VAL A 67 7.50 -17.04 9.55
N ILE A 68 8.43 -16.08 9.39
CA ILE A 68 9.40 -16.09 8.29
C ILE A 68 10.28 -17.34 8.35
N ALA A 69 10.62 -17.81 9.56
CA ALA A 69 11.37 -19.04 9.76
C ALA A 69 10.61 -20.34 9.37
N ARG A 70 9.31 -20.27 9.06
CA ARG A 70 8.49 -21.42 8.65
C ARG A 70 8.32 -21.47 7.13
N LEU A 71 7.97 -22.65 6.61
CA LEU A 71 7.75 -22.90 5.19
C LEU A 71 6.42 -22.28 4.71
N HIS A 72 6.45 -21.00 4.36
CA HIS A 72 5.35 -20.33 3.65
C HIS A 72 5.71 -20.25 2.16
N ILE A 73 4.69 -20.28 1.29
CA ILE A 73 4.89 -20.10 -0.16
C ILE A 73 5.22 -18.63 -0.45
N MET A 74 4.53 -17.72 0.23
CA MET A 74 4.72 -16.29 0.07
C MET A 74 4.41 -15.56 1.38
N TYR A 75 5.25 -14.59 1.74
CA TYR A 75 5.00 -13.62 2.80
C TYR A 75 5.37 -12.23 2.29
N CYS A 76 4.37 -11.37 2.15
CA CYS A 76 4.54 -9.99 1.72
C CYS A 76 3.94 -9.08 2.80
N ARG A 77 4.64 -8.00 3.16
CA ARG A 77 4.12 -7.02 4.11
C ARG A 77 4.33 -5.60 3.57
N TYR A 78 3.30 -4.79 3.69
CA TYR A 78 3.31 -3.37 3.42
C TYR A 78 2.82 -2.64 4.66
N ILE A 79 3.78 -2.10 5.44
CA ILE A 79 3.52 -1.46 6.74
C ILE A 79 2.69 -2.37 7.66
N ASP A 80 1.39 -2.14 7.78
CA ASP A 80 0.42 -2.83 8.62
C ASP A 80 -0.30 -3.99 7.91
N ASP A 81 -0.35 -4.00 6.58
CA ASP A 81 -1.00 -5.05 5.79
C ASP A 81 -0.02 -6.17 5.40
N CYS A 82 -0.36 -7.43 5.68
CA CYS A 82 0.40 -8.59 5.23
C CYS A 82 -0.44 -9.55 4.37
N CYS A 83 0.18 -10.12 3.35
CA CYS A 83 -0.36 -11.21 2.53
C CYS A 83 0.50 -12.45 2.74
N VAL A 84 -0.13 -13.54 3.18
CA VAL A 84 0.55 -14.82 3.46
C VAL A 84 -0.12 -15.91 2.63
N VAL A 85 0.69 -16.76 2.02
CA VAL A 85 0.24 -17.92 1.24
C VAL A 85 0.93 -19.16 1.79
N THR A 86 0.14 -20.18 2.12
CA THR A 86 0.58 -21.49 2.59
C THR A 86 0.03 -22.58 1.70
N SER A 87 0.57 -23.80 1.82
CA SER A 87 0.11 -24.95 1.04
C SER A 87 -1.24 -25.46 1.55
N THR A 88 -1.45 -25.37 2.88
CA THR A 88 -2.68 -25.86 3.52
C THR A 88 -3.31 -24.82 4.45
N GLN A 89 -4.61 -24.98 4.72
CA GLN A 89 -5.33 -24.17 5.71
C GLN A 89 -4.79 -24.41 7.12
N GLN A 90 -4.38 -25.64 7.46
CA GLN A 90 -3.82 -25.98 8.76
C GLN A 90 -2.50 -25.24 9.03
N GLU A 91 -1.63 -25.13 8.02
CA GLU A 91 -0.42 -24.31 8.11
C GLU A 91 -0.77 -22.85 8.33
N MET A 92 -1.73 -22.31 7.58
CA MET A 92 -2.19 -20.93 7.76
C MET A 92 -2.71 -20.66 9.17
N ASP A 93 -3.53 -21.56 9.71
CA ASP A 93 -4.06 -21.46 11.07
C ASP A 93 -2.93 -21.48 12.11
N GLY A 94 -1.96 -22.37 11.94
CA GLY A 94 -0.77 -22.42 12.78
C GLY A 94 0.02 -21.10 12.75
N LEU A 95 0.30 -20.55 11.55
CA LEU A 95 0.99 -19.26 11.40
C LEU A 95 0.22 -18.12 12.05
N PHE A 96 -1.10 -18.07 11.86
CA PHE A 96 -1.97 -17.05 12.42
C PHE A 96 -1.98 -17.08 13.96
N ASP A 97 -1.99 -18.28 14.55
CA ASP A 97 -1.87 -18.47 15.99
C ASP A 97 -0.51 -18.00 16.52
N ILE A 98 0.57 -18.31 15.80
CA ILE A 98 1.93 -17.89 16.18
C ILE A 98 2.02 -16.36 16.20
N LEU A 99 1.53 -15.68 15.15
CA LEU A 99 1.51 -14.21 15.06
C LEU A 99 0.80 -13.59 16.25
N ASN A 100 -0.39 -14.09 16.58
CA ASN A 100 -1.22 -13.55 17.67
C ASN A 100 -0.69 -13.86 19.08
N ARG A 101 0.30 -14.76 19.21
CA ARG A 101 1.00 -15.06 20.46
C ARG A 101 2.28 -14.23 20.67
N GLN A 102 2.82 -13.60 19.63
CA GLN A 102 4.08 -12.85 19.74
C GLN A 102 3.97 -11.57 20.57
N SER A 103 2.78 -10.98 20.63
CA SER A 103 2.57 -9.74 21.37
C SER A 103 1.17 -9.71 21.97
N GLN A 104 1.07 -9.26 23.21
CA GLN A 104 -0.19 -8.86 23.82
C GLN A 104 -0.72 -7.51 23.28
N TYR A 105 0.09 -6.78 22.50
CA TYR A 105 -0.18 -5.40 22.12
C TYR A 105 -0.58 -5.23 20.65
N ILE A 106 -0.35 -6.25 19.83
CA ILE A 106 -0.81 -6.31 18.44
C ILE A 106 -1.67 -7.56 18.31
N LYS A 107 -2.84 -7.39 17.70
CA LYS A 107 -3.73 -8.49 17.32
C LYS A 107 -3.87 -8.49 15.81
N PHE A 108 -3.56 -9.62 15.21
CA PHE A 108 -3.71 -9.82 13.77
C PHE A 108 -5.13 -10.28 13.50
N THR A 109 -5.74 -9.66 12.50
CA THR A 109 -6.98 -10.10 11.88
C THR A 109 -6.66 -10.67 10.52
N ARG A 110 -7.50 -11.60 10.04
CA ARG A 110 -7.36 -12.18 8.70
C ARG A 110 -8.66 -12.06 7.94
N ASP A 111 -8.54 -11.68 6.68
CA ASP A 111 -9.66 -11.71 5.74
C ASP A 111 -9.69 -13.08 5.06
N VAL A 112 -10.92 -13.57 4.80
CA VAL A 112 -11.14 -14.82 4.08
C VAL A 112 -11.42 -14.48 2.61
N PRO A 113 -10.81 -15.19 1.64
CA PRO A 113 -11.09 -14.96 0.22
C PRO A 113 -12.58 -15.10 -0.09
N HIS A 114 -13.16 -14.11 -0.79
CA HIS A 114 -14.54 -14.17 -1.25
C HIS A 114 -14.56 -14.59 -2.71
N LYS A 115 -15.27 -15.68 -3.04
CA LYS A 115 -15.28 -16.29 -4.39
C LYS A 115 -13.86 -16.53 -4.93
N GLY A 116 -12.94 -16.91 -4.05
CA GLY A 116 -11.54 -17.18 -4.37
C GLY A 116 -10.65 -15.93 -4.53
N TRP A 117 -11.16 -14.72 -4.32
CA TRP A 117 -10.37 -13.49 -4.40
C TRP A 117 -10.13 -12.91 -3.00
N LEU A 118 -8.87 -12.63 -2.69
CA LEU A 118 -8.44 -11.95 -1.47
C LEU A 118 -8.04 -10.51 -1.79
N LEU A 119 -8.47 -9.57 -0.96
CA LEU A 119 -8.06 -8.17 -1.07
C LEU A 119 -6.66 -7.98 -0.48
N TYR A 120 -5.79 -7.29 -1.21
CA TYR A 120 -4.50 -6.85 -0.70
C TYR A 120 -4.11 -5.51 -1.35
N LEU A 121 -3.98 -4.46 -0.54
CA LEU A 121 -3.75 -3.08 -1.01
C LEU A 121 -4.78 -2.67 -2.09
N ASN A 122 -4.31 -2.19 -3.25
CA ASN A 122 -5.13 -1.81 -4.40
C ASN A 122 -5.32 -2.97 -5.40
N THR A 123 -5.27 -4.21 -4.93
CA THR A 123 -5.37 -5.41 -5.77
C THR A 123 -6.28 -6.48 -5.16
N GLN A 124 -6.78 -7.35 -6.03
CA GLN A 124 -7.37 -8.63 -5.67
C GLN A 124 -6.46 -9.74 -6.18
N ILE A 125 -6.17 -10.70 -5.31
CA ILE A 125 -5.31 -11.84 -5.59
C ILE A 125 -6.16 -13.11 -5.56
N ASN A 126 -6.09 -13.91 -6.62
CA ASN A 126 -6.65 -15.25 -6.70
C ASN A 126 -5.52 -16.23 -6.97
N ILE A 127 -5.51 -17.32 -6.23
CA ILE A 127 -4.54 -18.41 -6.41
C ILE A 127 -5.33 -19.64 -6.82
N SER A 128 -5.13 -20.09 -8.04
CA SER A 128 -5.79 -21.27 -8.59
C SER A 128 -4.79 -22.10 -9.39
N SER A 129 -4.77 -23.41 -9.12
CA SER A 129 -3.91 -24.38 -9.81
C SER A 129 -2.44 -23.97 -9.90
N GLY A 130 -1.88 -23.41 -8.81
CA GLY A 130 -0.48 -22.97 -8.74
C GLY A 130 -0.16 -21.68 -9.51
N ARG A 131 -1.16 -20.98 -10.04
CA ARG A 131 -1.00 -19.69 -10.74
C ARG A 131 -1.59 -18.56 -9.92
N TYR A 132 -0.92 -17.41 -9.94
CA TYR A 132 -1.40 -16.17 -9.34
C TYR A 132 -2.11 -15.31 -10.39
N ASN A 133 -3.39 -15.04 -10.14
CA ASN A 133 -4.15 -14.06 -10.88
C ASN A 133 -4.30 -12.81 -10.02
N VAL A 134 -3.85 -11.68 -10.55
CA VAL A 134 -3.94 -10.39 -9.87
C VAL A 134 -4.75 -9.46 -10.75
N LYS A 135 -5.69 -8.74 -10.13
CA LYS A 135 -6.43 -7.67 -10.79
C LYS A 135 -6.47 -6.43 -9.93
N TRP A 136 -6.58 -5.28 -10.58
CA TRP A 136 -6.66 -4.02 -9.86
C TRP A 136 -7.99 -3.94 -9.12
N HIS A 137 -7.95 -3.44 -7.89
CA HIS A 137 -9.14 -3.24 -7.08
C HIS A 137 -9.08 -1.88 -6.42
N GLN A 138 -10.18 -1.14 -6.53
CA GLN A 138 -10.38 0.08 -5.78
C GLN A 138 -11.41 -0.16 -4.69
N LYS A 139 -11.00 0.07 -3.43
CA LYS A 139 -11.87 -0.07 -2.27
C LYS A 139 -12.99 0.97 -2.36
N ASN A 140 -14.23 0.50 -2.52
CA ASN A 140 -15.42 1.34 -2.48
C ASN A 140 -15.65 1.85 -1.05
N SER A 141 -15.03 2.97 -0.70
CA SER A 141 -15.13 3.55 0.64
C SER A 141 -16.42 4.36 0.78
N SER A 142 -17.54 3.69 1.07
CA SER A 142 -18.72 4.15 1.85
C SER A 142 -20.04 3.58 1.32
N LYS A 143 -20.96 3.29 2.25
CA LYS A 143 -22.39 2.95 2.05
C LYS A 143 -23.21 3.98 1.24
N ASN A 144 -22.62 5.15 0.93
CA ASN A 144 -23.26 6.22 0.15
C ASN A 144 -22.58 6.48 -1.23
N GLY A 145 -21.80 5.55 -1.77
CA GLY A 145 -21.41 5.59 -3.19
C GLY A 145 -20.51 6.76 -3.62
N THR A 146 -19.93 7.52 -2.69
CA THR A 146 -19.07 8.65 -3.04
C THR A 146 -17.83 8.68 -2.15
N LYS A 147 -16.73 8.13 -2.70
CA LYS A 147 -15.36 8.65 -2.56
C LYS A 147 -14.46 7.86 -3.51
N ASN A 148 -14.62 8.14 -4.81
CA ASN A 148 -13.56 7.87 -5.77
C ASN A 148 -12.38 8.79 -5.40
N ILE A 149 -11.33 8.25 -4.79
CA ILE A 149 -10.15 8.99 -4.32
C ILE A 149 -9.25 9.36 -5.49
N LEU A 150 -9.83 9.88 -6.57
CA LEU A 150 -9.08 10.51 -7.65
C LEU A 150 -9.25 12.01 -7.48
N LEU A 151 -8.18 12.76 -7.66
CA LEU A 151 -8.22 14.21 -7.61
C LEU A 151 -9.21 14.72 -8.67
N HIS A 152 -10.28 15.41 -8.30
CA HIS A 152 -11.28 15.86 -9.27
C HIS A 152 -10.69 16.86 -10.28
N ALA A 153 -11.12 16.81 -11.54
CA ALA A 153 -10.59 17.65 -12.63
C ALA A 153 -10.73 19.17 -12.37
N LYS A 154 -11.81 19.56 -11.67
CA LYS A 154 -12.08 20.96 -11.26
C LYS A 154 -11.36 21.41 -9.99
N SER A 155 -10.50 20.57 -9.40
CA SER A 155 -9.75 20.97 -8.21
C SER A 155 -8.73 22.08 -8.54
N ALA A 156 -8.42 22.92 -7.55
CA ALA A 156 -7.46 24.03 -7.64
C ALA A 156 -5.98 23.58 -7.69
N HIS A 157 -5.71 22.36 -8.16
CA HIS A 157 -4.37 21.82 -8.27
C HIS A 157 -3.79 22.08 -9.66
N PRO A 158 -2.45 22.18 -9.78
CA PRO A 158 -1.80 22.33 -11.09
C PRO A 158 -2.21 21.21 -12.06
N GLU A 159 -2.40 21.57 -13.33
CA GLU A 159 -2.76 20.62 -14.40
C GLU A 159 -1.77 19.46 -14.53
N ALA A 160 -0.48 19.72 -14.26
CA ALA A 160 0.55 18.68 -14.26
C ALA A 160 0.27 17.58 -13.22
N VAL A 161 -0.21 17.95 -12.03
CA VAL A 161 -0.56 17.02 -10.95
C VAL A 161 -1.77 16.19 -11.34
N LYS A 162 -2.84 16.84 -11.83
CA LYS A 162 -4.07 16.17 -12.30
C LYS A 162 -3.77 15.14 -13.39
N ARG A 163 -2.96 15.51 -14.39
CA ARG A 163 -2.50 14.58 -15.44
C ARG A 163 -1.64 13.44 -14.88
N ALA A 164 -0.74 13.72 -13.94
CA ALA A 164 0.11 12.70 -13.35
C ALA A 164 -0.70 11.67 -12.55
N VAL A 165 -1.69 12.11 -11.79
CA VAL A 165 -2.60 11.24 -11.03
C VAL A 165 -3.33 10.26 -11.94
N VAL A 166 -3.96 10.75 -13.01
CA VAL A 166 -4.67 9.91 -13.99
C VAL A 166 -3.71 8.97 -14.71
N ARG A 167 -2.55 9.47 -15.16
CA ARG A 167 -1.53 8.65 -15.83
C ARG A 167 -1.05 7.51 -14.93
N ASN A 168 -0.77 7.80 -13.67
CA ASN A 168 -0.28 6.81 -12.72
C ASN A 168 -1.35 5.76 -12.42
N MET A 169 -2.63 6.14 -12.32
CA MET A 169 -3.74 5.19 -12.19
C MET A 169 -3.75 4.19 -13.34
N TYR A 170 -3.73 4.66 -14.60
CA TYR A 170 -3.71 3.75 -15.75
C TYR A 170 -2.44 2.88 -15.80
N ARG A 171 -1.27 3.44 -15.49
CA ARG A 171 -0.01 2.68 -15.42
C ARG A 171 -0.09 1.56 -14.38
N THR A 172 -0.63 1.85 -13.21
CA THR A 172 -0.84 0.85 -12.15
C THR A 172 -1.79 -0.24 -12.64
N VAL A 173 -2.94 0.11 -13.20
CA VAL A 173 -3.92 -0.84 -13.75
C VAL A 173 -3.28 -1.79 -14.74
N THR A 174 -2.47 -1.28 -15.67
CA THR A 174 -1.80 -2.12 -16.66
C THR A 174 -0.69 -2.98 -16.06
N GLY A 175 0.03 -2.46 -15.06
CA GLY A 175 1.20 -3.11 -14.47
C GLY A 175 0.88 -4.19 -13.44
N VAL A 176 -0.23 -4.07 -12.71
CA VAL A 176 -0.58 -5.03 -11.65
C VAL A 176 -1.38 -6.23 -12.16
N CYS A 177 -2.03 -6.14 -13.31
CA CYS A 177 -2.89 -7.21 -13.82
C CYS A 177 -2.07 -8.27 -14.55
N THR A 178 -2.25 -9.54 -14.17
CA THR A 178 -1.53 -10.67 -14.78
C THR A 178 -2.20 -11.15 -16.08
N GLY A 179 -3.53 -11.32 -16.08
CA GLY A 179 -4.31 -11.77 -17.25
C GLY A 179 -4.89 -10.64 -18.11
N GLU A 180 -5.20 -10.94 -19.38
CA GLU A 180 -5.82 -9.96 -20.28
C GLU A 180 -7.27 -9.62 -19.89
N VAL A 181 -8.03 -10.61 -19.45
CA VAL A 181 -9.42 -10.44 -19.01
C VAL A 181 -9.47 -9.50 -17.80
N GLU A 182 -8.66 -9.80 -16.78
CA GLU A 182 -8.52 -8.98 -15.58
C GLU A 182 -8.06 -7.55 -15.89
N ARG A 183 -7.15 -7.42 -16.85
CA ARG A 183 -6.64 -6.12 -17.30
C ARG A 183 -7.73 -5.30 -17.99
N GLU A 184 -8.56 -5.93 -18.82
CA GLU A 184 -9.68 -5.25 -19.48
C GLU A 184 -10.78 -4.86 -18.49
N GLU A 185 -11.14 -5.73 -17.55
CA GLU A 185 -12.06 -5.41 -16.45
C GLU A 185 -11.55 -4.21 -15.64
N SER A 186 -10.27 -4.26 -15.26
CA SER A 186 -9.61 -3.20 -14.49
C SER A 186 -9.53 -1.88 -15.27
N ARG A 187 -9.30 -1.94 -16.59
CA ARG A 187 -9.27 -0.76 -17.47
C ARG A 187 -10.65 -0.11 -17.56
N LYS A 188 -11.72 -0.90 -17.71
CA LYS A 188 -13.10 -0.40 -17.71
C LYS A 188 -13.42 0.33 -16.42
N LEU A 189 -13.07 -0.25 -15.27
CA LEU A 189 -13.25 0.38 -13.97
C LEU A 189 -12.45 1.69 -13.86
N ALA A 190 -11.20 1.72 -14.34
CA ALA A 190 -10.37 2.93 -14.31
C ALA A 190 -10.96 4.05 -15.19
N VAL A 191 -11.54 3.72 -16.35
CA VAL A 191 -12.24 4.68 -17.23
C VAL A 191 -13.49 5.23 -16.56
N GLU A 192 -14.28 4.37 -15.91
CA GLU A 192 -15.46 4.79 -15.15
C GLU A 192 -15.07 5.76 -14.03
N ILE A 193 -14.05 5.42 -13.25
CA ILE A 193 -13.56 6.25 -12.14
C ILE A 193 -12.98 7.58 -12.63
N ALA A 194 -12.23 7.58 -13.73
CA ALA A 194 -11.76 8.80 -14.36
C ALA A 194 -12.94 9.70 -14.78
N SER A 195 -13.94 9.11 -15.44
CA SER A 195 -15.13 9.82 -15.93
C SER A 195 -15.93 10.44 -14.78
N LEU A 196 -16.15 9.69 -13.69
CA LEU A 196 -16.82 10.16 -12.48
C LEU A 196 -16.07 11.32 -11.78
N ASN A 197 -14.77 11.50 -12.05
CA ASN A 197 -13.95 12.58 -11.50
C ASN A 197 -13.75 13.75 -12.49
N GLY A 198 -14.55 13.81 -13.54
CA GLY A 198 -14.53 14.88 -14.53
C GLY A 198 -13.43 14.75 -15.57
N TYR A 199 -12.75 13.60 -15.63
CA TYR A 199 -11.80 13.28 -16.70
C TYR A 199 -12.53 12.55 -17.84
N GLY A 200 -13.34 13.28 -18.60
CA GLY A 200 -14.03 12.74 -19.78
C GLY A 200 -13.09 12.58 -20.98
N THR A 201 -13.49 11.74 -21.94
CA THR A 201 -12.89 11.59 -23.29
C THR A 201 -13.11 12.80 -24.21
N GLN A 202 -13.64 13.91 -23.68
CA GLN A 202 -13.74 15.16 -24.42
C GLN A 202 -12.34 15.67 -24.70
N ARG A 203 -12.00 15.68 -26.00
CA ARG A 203 -10.91 16.45 -26.60
C ARG A 203 -10.93 17.84 -25.96
N TRP A 204 -9.99 18.10 -25.05
CA TRP A 204 -9.84 19.40 -24.38
C TRP A 204 -9.91 20.48 -25.46
N ARG A 205 -11.02 21.22 -25.47
CA ARG A 205 -11.30 22.20 -26.50
C ARG A 205 -10.20 23.26 -26.45
N SER A 206 -9.63 23.48 -27.63
CA SER A 206 -8.53 24.37 -27.93
C SER A 206 -8.68 25.73 -27.26
N GLY A 207 -7.77 26.02 -26.34
CA GLY A 207 -7.65 27.32 -25.71
C GLY A 207 -6.37 27.46 -24.91
N SER A 208 -5.30 26.75 -25.31
CA SER A 208 -3.88 26.91 -24.95
C SER A 208 -3.13 25.61 -25.29
N LYS A 209 -2.31 25.63 -26.35
CA LYS A 209 -1.42 24.55 -26.85
C LYS A 209 -1.90 23.11 -26.60
N ALA A 210 -2.68 22.60 -27.55
CA ALA A 210 -3.15 21.23 -27.63
C ALA A 210 -1.99 20.21 -27.59
N TYR A 211 -2.03 19.27 -26.64
CA TYR A 211 -1.33 18.00 -26.75
C TYR A 211 -2.33 16.87 -26.52
N SER A 212 -2.54 16.10 -27.59
CA SER A 212 -3.34 14.87 -27.58
C SER A 212 -2.78 13.91 -26.53
N LEU A 213 -3.66 13.37 -25.68
CA LEU A 213 -3.47 12.02 -25.16
C LEU A 213 -3.52 11.12 -26.40
N ARG A 214 -2.37 10.60 -26.84
CA ARG A 214 -2.35 9.54 -27.85
C ARG A 214 -3.16 8.37 -27.30
N ASN A 215 -4.00 7.83 -28.17
CA ASN A 215 -4.92 6.73 -27.92
C ASN A 215 -4.25 5.64 -27.04
N PRO A 216 -4.84 5.20 -25.91
CA PRO A 216 -4.27 4.16 -25.06
C PRO A 216 -4.01 2.83 -25.80
N GLU A 217 -4.74 2.59 -26.89
CA GLU A 217 -4.60 1.40 -27.74
C GLU A 217 -3.30 1.39 -28.55
N ASN A 218 -2.71 2.56 -28.86
CA ASN A 218 -1.47 2.64 -29.63
C ASN A 218 -0.20 2.46 -28.80
N MET A 219 -0.30 2.31 -27.47
CA MET A 219 0.84 2.03 -26.59
C MET A 219 1.09 0.53 -26.41
N ALA A 220 0.14 -0.34 -26.79
CA ALA A 220 0.33 -1.79 -26.76
C ALA A 220 1.27 -2.30 -27.87
N HIS A 221 1.30 -1.61 -29.03
CA HIS A 221 2.13 -1.99 -30.17
C HIS A 221 3.57 -1.47 -30.11
N LEU A 222 3.92 -0.62 -29.14
CA LEU A 222 5.28 -0.05 -29.01
C LEU A 222 6.25 -0.89 -28.17
N TYR A 223 5.85 -2.09 -27.73
CA TYR A 223 6.70 -3.00 -26.94
C TYR A 223 6.95 -4.37 -27.61
N GLN A 224 6.80 -4.45 -28.93
CA GLN A 224 7.26 -5.59 -29.73
C GLN A 224 8.27 -5.11 -30.79
N THR A 225 9.43 -4.60 -30.39
CA THR A 225 10.67 -4.73 -31.18
C THR A 225 11.89 -4.24 -30.39
N LYS A 226 12.80 -5.20 -30.17
CA LYS A 226 14.16 -5.12 -29.60
C LYS A 226 14.31 -4.83 -28.11
#